data_AF-A0A920EXU5-F1
#
_entry.id   AF-A0A920EXU5-F1
#
_cell.length_a   1.000
_cell.length_b   1.000
_cell.length_c   1.000
_cell.angle_alpha   90.00
_cell.angle_beta   90.00
_cell.angle_gamma   90.00
#
_symmetry.space_group_name_H-M   'P 1'
#
loop_
_entity.id
_entity.type
_entity.pdbx_description
1 polymer ?
#
loop_
_entity_poly.entity_id
_entity_poly.type
_entity_poly.pdbx_seq_one_letter_code
_entity_poly.pdbx_strand_id
1 'polypeptide(L)'
;MSDKKGINRQGGGLSAPALTDKDIEDISVAASIEADYVAVSFPKSANDIFRARQLLIKASSKAWVIAKIERVEAIRNLNEILDASHGLMVARGILRLKWERLLSRHYKKE
;
A
#
# COMPACT_ATOMS: atom_id res chain seq x y z
N MET A 1 9.92 -22.91 -10.08
CA MET A 1 8.85 -21.89 -9.89
C MET A 1 8.91 -21.46 -8.43
N SER A 2 9.01 -20.16 -8.12
CA SER A 2 9.22 -19.70 -6.74
C SER A 2 7.89 -19.63 -5.96
N ASP A 3 7.81 -20.39 -4.87
CA ASP A 3 6.66 -20.49 -3.95
C ASP A 3 6.55 -19.29 -3.00
N LYS A 4 6.36 -18.10 -3.55
CA LYS A 4 6.00 -16.89 -2.76
C LYS A 4 4.79 -16.17 -3.35
N LYS A 5 3.78 -16.92 -3.80
CA LYS A 5 2.49 -16.29 -4.15
C LYS A 5 1.86 -15.74 -2.87
N GLY A 6 1.64 -14.43 -2.83
CA GLY A 6 0.93 -13.76 -1.74
C GLY A 6 -0.46 -14.37 -1.54
N ILE A 7 -0.74 -14.87 -0.34
CA ILE A 7 -2.03 -15.46 0.02
C ILE A 7 -3.02 -14.33 0.29
N ASN A 8 -4.04 -14.18 -0.57
CA ASN A 8 -5.13 -13.24 -0.34
C ASN A 8 -6.28 -13.98 0.37
N ARG A 9 -6.41 -13.83 1.70
CA ARG A 9 -7.55 -14.41 2.43
C ARG A 9 -8.82 -13.59 2.18
N GLN A 10 -9.88 -14.28 1.76
CA GLN A 10 -11.20 -13.70 1.59
C GLN A 10 -11.75 -13.28 2.97
N GLY A 11 -11.86 -11.98 3.26
CA GLY A 11 -12.76 -11.52 4.34
C GLY A 11 -12.31 -10.38 5.24
N GLY A 12 -11.02 -10.07 5.38
CA GLY A 12 -10.62 -9.01 6.32
C GLY A 12 -9.13 -9.07 6.59
N GLY A 13 -8.50 -7.90 6.53
CA GLY A 13 -7.06 -7.74 6.39
C GLY A 13 -6.19 -8.68 7.20
N LEU A 14 -5.08 -9.09 6.58
CA LEU A 14 -3.91 -9.49 7.33
C LEU A 14 -3.69 -8.43 8.41
N SER A 15 -3.74 -8.84 9.67
CA SER A 15 -3.39 -8.00 10.84
C SER A 15 -1.94 -7.53 10.79
N ALA A 16 -1.17 -8.05 9.82
CA ALA A 16 0.18 -7.63 9.51
C ALA A 16 0.26 -6.10 9.43
N PRO A 17 1.28 -5.51 10.08
CA PRO A 17 1.58 -4.09 9.92
C PRO A 17 1.86 -3.79 8.44
N ALA A 18 1.64 -2.54 8.03
CA ALA A 18 1.92 -2.11 6.66
C ALA A 18 3.42 -2.14 6.32
N LEU A 19 4.29 -2.13 7.34
CA LEU A 19 5.74 -2.28 7.21
C LEU A 19 6.21 -3.43 8.09
N THR A 20 6.92 -4.36 7.49
CA THR A 20 7.65 -5.45 8.13
C THR A 20 9.08 -5.01 8.47
N ASP A 21 9.80 -5.81 9.26
CA ASP A 21 11.21 -5.52 9.56
C ASP A 21 12.06 -5.51 8.28
N LYS A 22 11.74 -6.39 7.33
CA LYS A 22 12.36 -6.38 6.00
C LYS A 22 12.10 -5.07 5.25
N ASP A 23 10.88 -4.52 5.30
CA ASP A 23 10.60 -3.24 4.63
C ASP A 23 11.43 -2.09 5.22
N ILE A 24 11.72 -2.14 6.53
CA ILE A 24 12.58 -1.15 7.21
C ILE A 24 14.03 -1.27 6.71
N GLU A 25 14.53 -2.49 6.54
CA GLU A 25 15.86 -2.74 5.94
C GLU A 25 15.90 -2.25 4.47
N ASP A 26 14.88 -2.60 3.69
CA ASP A 26 14.78 -2.23 2.28
C ASP A 26 14.68 -0.71 2.08
N ILE A 27 14.11 0.05 3.04
CA ILE A 27 14.15 1.52 3.03
C ILE A 27 15.59 2.06 3.09
N SER A 28 16.46 1.43 3.88
CA SER A 28 17.86 1.85 3.96
C SER A 28 18.60 1.57 2.65
N VAL A 29 18.28 0.45 1.99
CA VAL A 29 18.79 0.15 0.65
C VAL A 29 18.28 1.17 -0.36
N ALA A 30 16.98 1.48 -0.36
CA ALA A 30 16.38 2.48 -1.24
C ALA A 30 17.03 3.87 -1.07
N ALA A 31 17.39 4.25 0.16
CA ALA A 31 18.13 5.47 0.43
C ALA A 31 19.55 5.44 -0.16
N SER A 32 20.27 4.33 0.02
CA SER A 32 21.65 4.17 -0.48
C SER A 32 21.78 4.20 -2.00
N ILE A 33 20.74 3.78 -2.72
CA ILE A 33 20.69 3.82 -4.19
C ILE A 33 20.02 5.08 -4.73
N GLU A 34 19.72 6.05 -3.85
CA GLU A 34 19.05 7.31 -4.19
C GLU A 34 17.74 7.11 -4.97
N ALA A 35 16.94 6.13 -4.57
CA ALA A 35 15.68 5.84 -5.25
C ALA A 35 14.76 7.08 -5.26
N ASP A 36 14.19 7.39 -6.42
CA ASP A 36 13.25 8.51 -6.56
C ASP A 36 11.91 8.25 -5.85
N TYR A 37 11.51 6.97 -5.78
CA TYR A 37 10.21 6.55 -5.25
C TYR A 37 10.33 5.30 -4.38
N VAL A 38 9.56 5.27 -3.30
CA VAL A 38 9.31 4.07 -2.50
C VAL A 38 7.81 3.82 -2.42
N ALA A 39 7.40 2.63 -2.85
CA ALA A 39 6.00 2.24 -2.87
C ALA A 39 5.65 1.40 -1.62
N VAL A 40 4.74 1.90 -0.80
CA VAL A 40 4.25 1.20 0.40
C VAL A 40 3.13 0.25 -0.02
N SER A 41 3.35 -1.05 0.17
CA SER A 41 2.36 -2.08 -0.13
C SER A 41 1.33 -2.21 0.99
N PHE A 42 0.07 -2.47 0.63
CA PHE A 42 -1.02 -2.73 1.56
C PHE A 42 -1.28 -1.71 2.71
N PRO A 43 -1.04 -0.38 2.54
CA PRO A 43 -1.42 0.59 3.56
C PRO A 43 -2.92 0.53 3.83
N LYS A 44 -3.30 0.75 5.10
CA LYS A 44 -4.71 0.82 5.53
C LYS A 44 -5.08 2.20 6.08
N SER A 45 -4.11 3.05 6.41
CA SER A 45 -4.35 4.40 6.91
C SER A 45 -3.21 5.36 6.56
N ALA A 46 -3.47 6.66 6.75
CA ALA A 46 -2.44 7.71 6.64
C ALA A 46 -1.22 7.45 7.54
N ASN A 47 -1.43 6.87 8.73
CA ASN A 47 -0.35 6.58 9.67
C ASN A 47 0.69 5.58 9.11
N ASP A 48 0.25 4.62 8.30
CA ASP A 48 1.19 3.70 7.64
C ASP A 48 2.13 4.44 6.68
N ILE A 49 1.59 5.44 5.97
CA ILE A 49 2.33 6.30 5.04
C ILE A 49 3.28 7.22 5.80
N PHE A 50 2.81 7.86 6.88
CA PHE A 50 3.65 8.69 7.72
C PHE A 50 4.81 7.91 8.33
N ARG A 51 4.58 6.67 8.76
CA ARG A 51 5.65 5.82 9.28
C ARG A 51 6.73 5.54 8.22
N ALA A 52 6.33 5.21 7.00
CA ALA A 52 7.27 5.00 5.89
C ALA A 52 8.08 6.28 5.60
N ARG A 53 7.41 7.43 5.56
CA ARG A 53 8.05 8.74 5.34
C ARG A 53 9.04 9.09 6.45
N GLN A 54 8.69 8.84 7.71
CA GLN A 54 9.61 9.06 8.84
C GLN A 54 10.86 8.18 8.75
N LEU A 55 10.72 6.93 8.31
CA LEU A 55 11.85 6.03 8.11
C LEU A 55 12.75 6.50 6.97
N LEU A 56 12.18 6.97 5.86
CA LEU A 56 12.94 7.56 4.76
C LEU A 56 13.71 8.80 5.19
N ILE A 57 13.07 9.70 5.96
CA ILE A 57 13.73 10.89 6.51
C ILE A 57 14.90 10.49 7.43
N LYS A 58 14.70 9.49 8.31
CA LYS A 58 15.76 8.97 9.18
C LYS A 58 16.92 8.35 8.39
N ALA A 59 16.63 7.77 7.23
CA ALA A 59 17.62 7.23 6.32
C ALA A 59 18.23 8.28 5.37
N SER A 60 17.94 9.58 5.57
CA SER A 60 18.38 10.69 4.70
C SER A 60 17.94 10.54 3.24
N SER A 61 16.87 9.78 2.97
CA SER A 61 16.31 9.61 1.63
C SER A 61 15.41 10.79 1.24
N LYS A 62 15.43 11.15 -0.04
CA LYS A 62 14.53 12.12 -0.67
C LYS A 62 13.39 11.46 -1.45
N ALA A 63 13.28 10.13 -1.40
CA ALA A 63 12.31 9.38 -2.17
C ALA A 63 10.88 9.83 -1.87
N TRP A 64 10.07 9.91 -2.92
CA TRP A 64 8.64 10.14 -2.80
C TRP A 64 7.94 8.85 -2.36
N VAL A 65 7.01 8.99 -1.42
CA VAL A 65 6.21 7.87 -0.91
C VAL A 65 4.96 7.69 -1.76
N ILE A 66 4.85 6.53 -2.39
CA ILE A 66 3.69 6.14 -3.22
C ILE A 66 2.86 5.10 -2.48
N ALA A 67 1.58 5.36 -2.23
CA ALA A 67 0.70 4.40 -1.55
C ALA A 67 0.08 3.42 -2.56
N LYS A 68 0.25 2.10 -2.34
CA LYS A 68 -0.39 1.08 -3.19
C LYS A 68 -1.77 0.72 -2.66
N ILE A 69 -2.82 1.14 -3.36
CA ILE A 69 -4.20 0.83 -2.99
C ILE A 69 -4.51 -0.62 -3.36
N GLU A 70 -4.46 -1.49 -2.36
CA GLU A 70 -4.60 -2.96 -2.48
C GLU A 70 -5.68 -3.54 -1.55
N ARG A 71 -6.16 -2.75 -0.58
CA ARG A 71 -7.14 -3.16 0.43
C ARG A 71 -8.42 -2.33 0.32
N VAL A 72 -9.55 -2.88 0.77
CA VAL A 72 -10.83 -2.12 0.80
C VAL A 72 -10.81 -1.09 1.91
N GLU A 73 -10.13 -1.40 2.99
CA GLU A 73 -9.86 -0.51 4.12
C GLU A 73 -9.15 0.76 3.62
N ALA A 74 -8.18 0.63 2.70
CA ALA A 74 -7.51 1.76 2.08
C ALA A 74 -8.46 2.63 1.24
N ILE A 75 -9.48 2.04 0.60
CA ILE A 75 -10.48 2.79 -0.18
C ILE A 75 -11.35 3.65 0.75
N ARG A 76 -11.69 3.14 1.95
CA ARG A 76 -12.47 3.92 2.95
C ARG A 76 -11.67 5.11 3.47
N ASN A 77 -10.35 4.96 3.56
CA ASN A 77 -9.41 5.95 4.05
C ASN A 77 -8.66 6.65 2.90
N LEU A 78 -9.22 6.67 1.68
CA LEU A 78 -8.47 7.07 0.50
C LEU A 78 -7.98 8.51 0.58
N ASN A 79 -8.80 9.43 1.07
CA ASN A 79 -8.46 10.85 1.16
C ASN A 79 -7.30 11.07 2.14
N GLU A 80 -7.35 10.49 3.33
CA GLU A 80 -6.25 10.65 4.30
C GLU A 80 -4.95 10.00 3.81
N ILE A 81 -5.04 8.87 3.08
CA ILE A 81 -3.88 8.21 2.49
C ILE A 81 -3.30 9.07 1.36
N LEU A 82 -4.15 9.67 0.53
CA LEU A 82 -3.74 10.59 -0.53
C LEU A 82 -2.99 11.77 0.06
N ASP A 83 -3.56 12.46 1.06
CA ASP A 83 -2.97 13.63 1.71
C ASP A 83 -1.62 13.34 2.38
N ALA A 84 -1.44 12.12 2.91
CA ALA A 84 -0.19 11.69 3.52
C ALA A 84 0.88 11.27 2.50
N SER A 85 0.49 10.98 1.25
CA SER A 85 1.34 10.42 0.19
C SER A 85 1.76 11.47 -0.84
N HIS A 86 2.79 11.16 -1.62
CA HIS A 86 3.16 11.97 -2.80
C HIS A 86 2.43 11.50 -4.06
N GLY A 87 1.78 10.35 -4.00
CA GLY A 87 1.05 9.75 -5.11
C GLY A 87 0.46 8.40 -4.75
N LEU A 88 -0.44 7.92 -5.61
CA LEU A 88 -1.13 6.64 -5.45
C LEU A 88 -0.81 5.69 -6.61
N MET A 89 -0.77 4.40 -6.30
CA MET A 89 -0.71 3.31 -7.28
C MET A 89 -1.90 2.39 -7.09
N VAL A 90 -2.72 2.21 -8.14
CA VAL A 90 -3.92 1.37 -8.08
C VAL A 90 -3.58 -0.05 -8.52
N ALA A 91 -3.51 -0.98 -7.56
CA ALA A 91 -3.19 -2.38 -7.83
C ALA A 91 -4.42 -3.17 -8.29
N ARG A 92 -4.79 -2.98 -9.57
CA ARG A 92 -6.00 -3.57 -10.19
C ARG A 92 -6.14 -5.07 -9.96
N GLY A 93 -5.06 -5.84 -10.04
CA GLY A 93 -5.11 -7.31 -9.91
C GLY A 93 -5.60 -7.79 -8.53
N ILE A 94 -5.20 -7.11 -7.45
CA ILE A 94 -5.63 -7.45 -6.09
C ILE A 94 -7.05 -6.95 -5.82
N LEU A 95 -7.38 -5.76 -6.33
CA LEU A 95 -8.71 -5.19 -6.10
C LEU A 95 -9.81 -5.81 -6.98
N ARG A 96 -9.48 -6.46 -8.11
CA ARG A 96 -10.45 -6.97 -9.10
C ARG A 96 -11.56 -7.85 -8.47
N LEU A 97 -11.19 -8.81 -7.61
CA LEU A 97 -12.15 -9.70 -6.96
C LEU A 97 -13.11 -8.97 -6.00
N LYS A 98 -12.68 -7.83 -5.43
CA LYS A 98 -13.50 -7.03 -4.53
C LYS A 98 -14.33 -5.98 -5.27
N TRP A 99 -13.80 -5.41 -6.37
CA TRP A 99 -14.54 -4.47 -7.22
C TRP A 99 -15.76 -5.11 -7.87
N GLU A 100 -15.67 -6.34 -8.39
CA GLU A 100 -16.83 -7.06 -8.95
C GLU A 100 -17.95 -7.24 -7.90
N ARG A 101 -17.59 -7.42 -6.62
CA ARG A 101 -18.54 -7.60 -5.51
C ARG A 101 -19.13 -6.28 -4.97
N LEU A 102 -18.38 -5.18 -5.07
CA LEU A 102 -18.87 -3.83 -4.75
C LEU A 102 -19.79 -3.31 -5.85
N LEU A 103 -19.39 -3.49 -7.11
CA LEU A 103 -20.16 -3.13 -8.30
C LEU A 103 -21.45 -3.96 -8.38
N SER A 104 -21.42 -5.27 -8.11
CA SER A 104 -22.66 -6.07 -8.11
C SER A 104 -23.67 -5.69 -7.01
N ARG A 105 -23.23 -4.98 -5.96
CA ARG A 105 -24.12 -4.48 -4.89
C ARG A 105 -24.73 -3.11 -5.18
N HIS A 106 -24.12 -2.30 -6.04
CA HIS A 106 -24.56 -0.92 -6.34
C HIS A 106 -25.00 -0.73 -7.79
N TYR A 107 -24.67 -1.66 -8.69
CA TYR A 107 -25.11 -1.69 -10.07
C TYR A 107 -26.11 -2.84 -10.23
N LYS A 108 -27.41 -2.55 -10.07
CA LYS A 108 -28.42 -3.33 -10.78
C LYS A 108 -28.27 -2.93 -12.24
N LYS A 109 -27.93 -3.90 -13.10
CA LYS A 109 -28.15 -3.74 -14.54
C LYS A 109 -29.65 -3.47 -14.73
N GLU A 110 -29.98 -2.29 -15.23
CA GLU A 110 -31.12 -2.17 -16.13
C GLU A 110 -30.79 -2.90 -17.44
#